data_AF-A0AA37XLF3-F1
#
_entry.id   AF-A0AA37XLF3-F1
#
_cell.length_a   1.000
_cell.length_b   1.000
_cell.length_c   1.000
_cell.angle_alpha   90.00
_cell.angle_beta   90.00
_cell.angle_gamma   90.00
#
_symmetry.space_group_name_H-M   'P 1'
#
loop_
_entity.id
_entity.type
_entity.pdbx_description
1 polymer ?
#
loop_
_entity_poly.entity_id
_entity_poly.type
_entity_poly.pdbx_seq_one_letter_code
_entity_poly.pdbx_strand_id
1 'polypeptide(L)'
;MINVEKLRQDFPILAQNVNEESLVYLDNAATTQMPDPILQTMKTYYHKDHANVHRGVHTLAQRATEKYETAREKVRQFIHANEIAEVLFTKGTTSSLNWLARSFGDRFINEGDEIVLSYMEHHSNIVPWQQLAKRKKLF
;
A
#
# COMPACT_ATOMS: atom_id res chain seq x y z
N MET A 1 -13.38 -2.58 -26.02
CA MET A 1 -12.78 -3.92 -25.85
C MET A 1 -11.36 -3.74 -25.34
N ILE A 2 -10.93 -4.50 -24.34
CA ILE A 2 -9.56 -4.41 -23.79
C ILE A 2 -8.58 -5.04 -24.77
N ASN A 3 -7.47 -4.36 -25.08
CA ASN A 3 -6.39 -4.89 -25.92
C ASN A 3 -5.22 -5.31 -25.03
N VAL A 4 -5.08 -6.62 -24.81
CA VAL A 4 -4.08 -7.20 -23.90
C VAL A 4 -2.66 -6.99 -24.41
N GLU A 5 -2.41 -7.13 -25.72
CA GLU A 5 -1.09 -6.92 -26.31
C GLU A 5 -0.61 -5.48 -26.12
N LYS A 6 -1.51 -4.51 -26.26
CA LYS A 6 -1.20 -3.11 -25.96
C LYS A 6 -0.87 -2.91 -24.49
N LEU A 7 -1.61 -3.54 -23.57
CA LEU A 7 -1.31 -3.43 -22.14
C LEU A 7 0.02 -4.09 -21.77
N ARG A 8 0.37 -5.23 -22.38
CA ARG A 8 1.65 -5.90 -22.13
C ARG A 8 2.85 -5.03 -22.50
N GLN A 9 2.73 -4.17 -23.51
CA GLN A 9 3.78 -3.23 -23.91
C GLN A 9 4.08 -2.20 -22.80
N ASP A 10 3.14 -1.90 -21.92
CA ASP A 10 3.38 -1.01 -20.79
C ASP A 10 4.23 -1.68 -19.69
N PHE A 11 4.52 -2.98 -19.75
CA PHE A 11 5.32 -3.71 -18.77
C PHE A 11 6.58 -4.31 -19.42
N PRO A 12 7.68 -3.55 -19.59
CA PRO A 12 8.87 -4.04 -20.28
C PRO A 12 9.49 -5.28 -19.63
N ILE A 13 9.30 -5.45 -18.32
CA ILE A 13 9.78 -6.63 -17.60
C ILE A 13 9.15 -7.94 -18.12
N LEU A 14 8.01 -7.90 -18.82
CA LEU A 14 7.42 -9.09 -19.43
C LEU A 14 8.09 -9.47 -20.76
N ALA A 15 8.87 -8.57 -21.37
CA ALA A 15 9.58 -8.80 -22.62
C ALA A 15 11.01 -9.29 -22.37
N GLN A 16 11.15 -10.41 -21.65
CA GLN A 16 12.43 -11.04 -21.36
C GLN A 16 12.35 -12.57 -21.44
N ASN A 17 13.50 -13.21 -21.61
CA ASN A 17 13.63 -14.65 -21.48
C ASN A 17 14.18 -15.02 -20.10
N VAL A 18 13.62 -16.06 -19.48
CA VAL A 18 14.08 -16.66 -18.22
C VAL A 18 14.31 -18.14 -18.50
N ASN A 19 15.52 -18.63 -18.25
CA ASN A 19 15.93 -20.00 -18.58
C ASN A 19 15.69 -20.34 -20.06
N GLU A 20 16.13 -19.46 -20.97
CA GLU A 20 16.01 -19.60 -22.43
C GLU A 20 14.58 -19.51 -22.99
N GLU A 21 13.56 -19.40 -22.13
CA GLU A 21 12.14 -19.35 -22.51
C GLU A 21 11.50 -17.99 -22.23
N SER A 22 10.45 -17.65 -22.98
CA SER A 22 9.69 -16.41 -22.75
C SER A 22 9.06 -16.38 -21.35
N LEU A 23 9.21 -15.26 -20.64
CA LEU A 23 8.67 -15.11 -19.29
C LEU A 23 7.13 -15.21 -19.24
N VAL A 24 6.64 -16.18 -18.46
CA VAL A 24 5.23 -16.28 -18.04
C VAL A 24 5.15 -16.06 -16.52
N TYR A 25 4.93 -14.81 -16.11
CA TYR A 25 4.89 -14.44 -14.70
C TYR A 25 3.51 -14.72 -14.08
N LEU A 26 3.40 -15.82 -13.32
CA LEU A 26 2.16 -16.28 -12.68
C LEU A 26 2.15 -16.11 -11.15
N ASP A 27 3.00 -15.25 -10.61
CA ASP A 27 3.12 -14.98 -9.16
C ASP A 27 2.59 -13.58 -8.76
N ASN A 28 1.56 -13.10 -9.46
CA ASN A 28 1.00 -11.75 -9.26
C ASN A 28 0.33 -11.57 -7.88
N ALA A 29 -0.07 -12.67 -7.23
CA ALA A 29 -0.65 -12.64 -5.89
C ALA A 29 0.38 -12.30 -4.81
N ALA A 30 1.66 -12.63 -5.02
CA ALA A 30 2.75 -12.22 -4.14
C ALA A 30 3.18 -10.76 -4.39
N THR A 31 3.42 -10.40 -5.65
CA THR A 31 3.66 -9.01 -6.07
C THR A 31 3.40 -8.84 -7.56
N THR A 32 2.93 -7.66 -7.96
CA THR A 32 2.68 -7.33 -9.37
C THR A 32 3.88 -6.66 -10.02
N GLN A 33 3.98 -6.80 -11.33
CA GLN A 33 4.91 -6.03 -12.13
C GLN A 33 4.45 -4.58 -12.24
N MET A 34 5.39 -3.65 -12.39
CA MET A 34 5.08 -2.22 -12.52
C MET A 34 5.06 -1.81 -14.00
N PRO A 35 4.01 -1.11 -14.46
CA PRO A 35 4.01 -0.55 -15.79
C PRO A 35 4.90 0.71 -15.87
N ASP A 36 5.42 0.99 -17.06
CA ASP A 36 6.33 2.08 -17.36
C ASP A 36 5.85 3.47 -16.89
N PRO A 37 4.56 3.84 -17.04
CA PRO A 37 4.07 5.11 -16.51
C PRO A 37 4.34 5.31 -15.01
N ILE A 38 4.32 4.23 -14.21
CA ILE A 38 4.65 4.30 -12.77
C ILE A 38 6.15 4.54 -12.60
N LEU A 39 7.00 3.77 -13.29
CA LEU A 39 8.45 3.92 -13.25
C LEU A 39 8.89 5.34 -13.66
N GLN A 40 8.30 5.88 -14.73
CA GLN A 40 8.58 7.24 -15.20
C GLN A 40 8.10 8.31 -14.21
N THR A 41 6.98 8.09 -13.53
CA THR A 41 6.49 9.00 -12.48
C THR A 41 7.48 9.06 -11.32
N MET A 42 7.97 7.91 -10.84
CA MET A 42 8.99 7.85 -9.78
C MET A 42 10.28 8.53 -10.22
N LYS A 43 10.79 8.20 -11.41
CA LYS A 43 12.00 8.80 -11.97
C LYS A 43 11.86 10.32 -12.07
N THR A 44 10.75 10.80 -12.61
CA THR A 44 10.49 12.24 -12.75
C THR A 44 10.47 12.94 -11.40
N TYR A 45 9.83 12.34 -10.39
CA TYR A 45 9.81 12.89 -9.03
C TYR A 45 11.23 13.04 -8.47
N TYR A 46 12.04 11.99 -8.52
CA TYR A 46 13.41 12.04 -7.98
C TYR A 46 14.33 13.00 -8.72
N HIS A 47 14.16 13.15 -10.04
CA HIS A 47 14.97 14.08 -10.83
C HIS A 47 14.53 15.55 -10.72
N LYS A 48 13.26 15.84 -10.42
CA LYS A 48 12.70 17.20 -10.55
C LYS A 48 12.11 17.80 -9.29
N ASP A 49 11.52 16.99 -8.40
CA ASP A 49 10.62 17.48 -7.33
C ASP A 49 10.90 16.87 -5.95
N HIS A 50 11.96 16.07 -5.79
CA HIS A 50 12.28 15.43 -4.53
C HIS A 50 12.63 16.46 -3.44
N ALA A 51 11.77 16.53 -2.43
CA ALA A 51 11.94 17.35 -1.23
C ALA A 51 11.08 16.77 -0.10
N ASN A 52 11.37 17.18 1.14
CA ASN A 52 10.56 16.79 2.29
C ASN A 52 9.18 17.46 2.23
N VAL A 53 8.12 16.68 2.43
CA VAL A 53 6.74 17.17 2.40
C VAL A 53 6.39 17.92 3.69
N HIS A 54 5.46 18.87 3.61
CA HIS A 54 4.91 19.66 4.74
C HIS A 54 5.92 20.47 5.57
N ARG A 55 7.20 20.54 5.18
CA ARG A 55 8.28 21.16 5.97
C ARG A 55 9.00 22.32 5.29
N GLY A 56 8.53 22.81 4.15
CA GLY A 56 9.25 23.85 3.41
C GLY A 56 8.35 24.86 2.70
N VAL A 57 8.80 26.12 2.73
CA VAL A 57 8.22 27.23 1.96
C VAL A 57 8.82 27.36 0.55
N HIS A 58 9.89 26.62 0.25
CA HIS A 58 10.55 26.64 -1.05
C HIS A 58 9.80 25.80 -2.09
N THR A 59 9.99 26.15 -3.37
CA THR A 59 9.21 25.60 -4.49
C THR A 59 9.21 24.07 -4.56
N LEU A 60 10.36 23.41 -4.35
CA LEU A 60 10.42 21.94 -4.38
C LEU A 60 9.60 21.28 -3.27
N ALA A 61 9.61 21.83 -2.04
CA ALA A 61 8.81 21.29 -0.94
C ALA A 61 7.31 21.46 -1.20
N GLN A 62 6.90 22.58 -1.81
CA GLN A 62 5.51 22.80 -2.22
C GLN A 62 5.08 21.77 -3.28
N ARG A 63 5.87 21.57 -4.34
CA ARG A 63 5.57 20.59 -5.39
C ARG A 63 5.56 19.16 -4.87
N ALA A 64 6.48 18.78 -3.98
CA ALA A 64 6.49 17.47 -3.34
C ALA A 64 5.22 17.24 -2.51
N THR A 65 4.82 18.25 -1.74
CA THR A 65 3.63 18.20 -0.88
C THR A 65 2.35 18.09 -1.72
N GLU A 66 2.23 18.90 -2.78
CA GLU A 66 1.09 18.85 -3.71
C GLU A 66 0.96 17.47 -4.37
N LYS A 67 2.06 16.89 -4.84
CA LYS A 67 2.07 15.54 -5.44
C LYS A 67 1.67 14.45 -4.43
N TYR A 68 2.16 14.55 -3.20
CA TYR A 68 1.84 13.60 -2.13
C TYR A 68 0.36 13.66 -1.74
N GLU A 69 -0.19 14.86 -1.54
CA GLU A 69 -1.62 15.02 -1.21
C GLU A 69 -2.54 14.71 -2.40
N THR A 70 -2.10 14.98 -3.63
CA THR A 70 -2.81 14.52 -4.84
C THR A 70 -2.87 13.00 -4.91
N ALA A 71 -1.81 12.29 -4.53
CA ALA A 71 -1.83 10.84 -4.44
C ALA A 71 -2.83 10.36 -3.37
N ARG A 72 -2.91 11.05 -2.24
CA ARG A 72 -3.88 10.76 -1.17
C ARG A 72 -5.33 10.93 -1.66
N GLU A 73 -5.65 12.02 -2.35
CA GLU A 73 -6.97 12.25 -2.93
C GLU A 73 -7.34 11.18 -3.97
N LYS A 74 -6.38 10.77 -4.81
CA LYS A 74 -6.60 9.66 -5.75
C LYS A 74 -6.93 8.35 -5.04
N VAL A 75 -6.26 8.05 -3.92
CA VAL A 75 -6.58 6.86 -3.10
C VAL A 75 -7.97 7.00 -2.47
N ARG A 76 -8.31 8.17 -1.91
CA ARG A 76 -9.65 8.44 -1.34
C ARG A 76 -10.73 8.17 -2.37
N GLN A 77 -10.57 8.70 -3.59
CA GLN A 77 -11.47 8.44 -4.71
C GLN A 77 -11.51 6.96 -5.08
N PHE A 78 -10.35 6.30 -5.19
CA PHE A 78 -10.28 4.89 -5.58
C PHE A 78 -11.03 3.95 -4.64
N ILE A 79 -10.99 4.22 -3.32
CA ILE A 79 -11.69 3.42 -2.31
C ILE A 79 -13.05 4.00 -1.90
N HIS A 80 -13.48 5.10 -2.53
CA HIS A 80 -14.71 5.85 -2.19
C HIS A 80 -14.82 6.26 -0.71
N ALA A 81 -13.72 6.65 -0.07
CA ALA A 81 -13.75 7.22 1.29
C ALA A 81 -14.43 8.61 1.27
N ASN A 82 -15.06 9.03 2.37
CA ASN A 82 -15.79 10.29 2.44
C ASN A 82 -14.86 11.49 2.41
N GLU A 83 -13.72 11.40 3.10
CA GLU A 83 -12.77 12.50 3.21
C GLU A 83 -11.31 12.05 3.14
N ILE A 84 -10.43 12.98 2.78
CA ILE A 84 -8.99 12.72 2.63
C ILE A 84 -8.36 12.27 3.97
N ALA A 85 -8.88 12.77 5.10
CA ALA A 85 -8.38 12.45 6.43
C ALA A 85 -8.52 10.96 6.81
N GLU A 86 -9.43 10.23 6.16
CA GLU A 86 -9.63 8.78 6.36
C GLU A 86 -8.53 7.95 5.66
N VAL A 87 -7.73 8.56 4.77
CA VAL A 87 -6.68 7.86 4.02
C VAL A 87 -5.32 8.08 4.67
N LEU A 88 -4.82 7.06 5.36
CA LEU A 88 -3.50 7.08 5.99
C LEU A 88 -2.50 6.20 5.22
N PHE A 89 -1.42 6.82 4.73
CA PHE A 89 -0.33 6.08 4.10
C PHE A 89 0.50 5.32 5.14
N THR A 90 0.72 4.04 4.89
CA THR A 90 1.60 3.17 5.67
C THR A 90 2.56 2.44 4.72
N LYS A 91 3.50 1.66 5.27
CA LYS A 91 4.43 0.84 4.47
C LYS A 91 3.71 -0.29 3.69
N GLY A 92 2.49 -0.67 4.09
CA GLY A 92 1.72 -1.75 3.49
C GLY A 92 0.70 -2.36 4.46
N THR A 93 -0.08 -3.33 3.99
CA THR A 93 -1.20 -3.93 4.73
C THR A 93 -0.82 -4.42 6.13
N THR A 94 0.31 -5.11 6.29
CA THR A 94 0.80 -5.58 7.59
C THR A 94 1.02 -4.43 8.58
N SER A 95 1.57 -3.30 8.13
CA SER A 95 1.77 -2.12 8.99
C SER A 95 0.44 -1.47 9.35
N SER A 96 -0.51 -1.37 8.42
CA SER A 96 -1.84 -0.83 8.69
C SER A 96 -2.58 -1.64 9.77
N LEU A 97 -2.58 -2.97 9.66
CA LEU A 97 -3.24 -3.86 10.63
C LEU A 97 -2.57 -3.79 12.02
N ASN A 98 -1.23 -3.73 12.06
CA ASN A 98 -0.52 -3.52 13.32
C ASN A 98 -0.85 -2.16 13.95
N TRP A 99 -0.95 -1.11 13.14
CA TRP A 99 -1.28 0.20 13.65
C TRP A 99 -2.68 0.20 14.27
N LEU A 100 -3.67 -0.43 13.63
CA LEU A 100 -5.01 -0.59 14.19
C LEU A 100 -5.00 -1.38 15.50
N ALA A 101 -4.33 -2.54 15.53
CA ALA A 101 -4.23 -3.37 16.74
C ALA A 101 -3.52 -2.65 17.91
N ARG A 102 -2.55 -1.76 17.63
CA ARG A 102 -1.78 -1.01 18.63
C ARG A 102 -2.37 0.34 19.02
N SER A 103 -3.29 0.88 18.23
CA SER A 103 -3.99 2.13 18.53
C SER A 103 -5.38 1.82 19.08
N PHE A 104 -6.30 1.52 18.18
CA PHE A 104 -7.67 1.16 18.52
C PHE A 104 -7.72 -0.05 19.46
N GLY A 105 -7.01 -1.13 19.10
CA GLY A 105 -7.01 -2.36 19.90
C GLY A 105 -6.53 -2.15 21.33
N ASP A 106 -5.38 -1.50 21.50
CA ASP A 106 -4.84 -1.21 22.84
C ASP A 106 -5.72 -0.23 23.64
N ARG A 107 -6.51 0.63 22.98
CA ARG A 107 -7.40 1.58 23.66
C ARG A 107 -8.76 1.00 24.04
N PHE A 108 -9.37 0.18 23.20
CA PHE A 108 -10.79 -0.16 23.31
C PHE A 108 -11.07 -1.62 23.65
N ILE A 109 -10.11 -2.53 23.43
CA ILE A 109 -10.28 -3.95 23.76
C ILE A 109 -9.84 -4.20 25.21
N ASN A 110 -10.67 -4.90 25.97
CA ASN A 110 -10.48 -5.21 27.38
C ASN A 110 -10.59 -6.71 27.64
N GLU A 111 -10.18 -7.13 28.83
CA GLU A 111 -10.33 -8.52 29.29
C GLU A 111 -11.79 -8.96 29.18
N GLY A 112 -12.01 -10.15 28.61
CA GLY A 112 -13.34 -10.70 28.33
C GLY A 112 -13.90 -10.39 26.95
N ASP A 113 -13.34 -9.42 26.20
CA ASP A 113 -13.74 -9.16 24.82
C ASP A 113 -13.23 -10.24 23.85
N GLU A 114 -13.92 -10.38 22.71
CA GLU A 114 -13.58 -11.36 21.66
C GLU A 114 -13.09 -10.67 20.38
N ILE A 115 -12.07 -11.27 19.75
CA ILE A 115 -11.60 -10.88 18.42
C ILE A 115 -11.89 -12.04 17.47
N VAL A 116 -12.83 -11.83 16.54
CA VAL A 116 -13.26 -12.86 15.58
C VAL A 116 -12.49 -12.74 14.28
N LEU A 117 -11.92 -13.86 13.81
CA LEU A 117 -11.18 -13.97 12.55
C LEU A 117 -11.69 -15.18 11.75
N SER A 118 -11.40 -15.20 10.44
CA SER A 118 -11.66 -16.38 9.61
C SER A 118 -10.47 -17.36 9.61
N TYR A 119 -10.69 -18.60 9.17
CA TYR A 119 -9.60 -19.57 8.94
C TYR A 119 -8.74 -19.24 7.71
N MET A 120 -9.22 -18.34 6.84
CA MET A 120 -8.56 -18.00 5.58
C MET A 120 -7.62 -16.80 5.71
N GLU A 121 -7.52 -16.20 6.89
CA GLU A 121 -6.73 -14.97 7.07
C GLU A 121 -5.25 -15.18 6.75
N HIS A 122 -4.69 -14.23 6.00
CA HIS A 122 -3.24 -14.14 5.86
C HIS A 122 -2.60 -13.82 7.22
N HIS A 123 -1.38 -14.29 7.48
CA HIS A 123 -0.69 -14.09 8.77
C HIS A 123 -0.64 -12.62 9.24
N SER A 124 -0.58 -11.66 8.31
CA SER A 124 -0.63 -10.23 8.61
C SER A 124 -1.92 -9.80 9.33
N ASN A 125 -3.03 -10.52 9.13
CA ASN A 125 -4.31 -10.32 9.79
C ASN A 125 -4.61 -11.38 10.87
N ILE A 126 -3.58 -12.07 11.38
CA ILE A 126 -3.69 -12.99 12.52
C ILE A 126 -2.77 -12.54 13.65
N VAL A 127 -1.47 -12.38 13.35
CA VAL A 127 -0.44 -12.14 14.35
C VAL A 127 -0.68 -10.86 15.16
N PRO A 128 -1.10 -9.71 14.58
CA PRO A 128 -1.35 -8.49 15.38
C PRO A 128 -2.43 -8.70 16.44
N TRP A 129 -3.49 -9.44 16.10
CA TRP A 129 -4.61 -9.73 17.00
C TRP A 129 -4.23 -10.74 18.07
N GLN A 130 -3.50 -11.79 17.73
CA GLN A 130 -2.95 -12.73 18.72
C GLN A 130 -2.04 -12.02 19.73
N GLN A 131 -1.19 -11.09 19.26
CA GLN A 131 -0.36 -10.30 20.16
C GLN A 131 -1.19 -9.35 21.04
N LEU A 132 -2.25 -8.75 20.50
CA LEU A 132 -3.18 -7.92 21.27
C LEU A 132 -3.88 -8.76 22.35
N ALA A 133 -4.41 -9.92 21.98
CA ALA A 133 -5.07 -10.85 22.89
C ALA A 133 -4.16 -11.22 24.08
N LYS A 134 -2.91 -11.57 23.80
CA LYS A 134 -1.90 -11.85 24.84
C LYS A 134 -1.65 -10.66 25.78
N ARG A 135 -1.54 -9.44 25.24
CA ARG A 135 -1.33 -8.23 26.06
C ARG A 135 -2.54 -7.89 26.93
N LYS A 136 -3.74 -8.16 26.41
CA LYS A 136 -5.03 -7.85 27.04
C LYS A 136 -5.58 -8.98 27.89
N LYS A 137 -4.87 -10.12 27.96
CA LYS A 137 -5.30 -11.34 28.66
C LYS A 137 -6.69 -11.79 28.21
N LEU A 138 -6.95 -11.68 26.91
CA LEU A 138 -8.08 -12.37 26.31
C LEU A 138 -7.79 -13.87 26.40
N PHE A 139 -8.84 -14.67 26.55
CA PHE A 139 -8.82 -16.12 26.84
C PHE A 139 -7.67 -16.90 26.19
#